data_AF-A0A951JQT3-F1
#
_entry.id   AF-A0A951JQT3-F1
#
_cell.length_a   1.000
_cell.length_b   1.000
_cell.length_c   1.000
_cell.angle_alpha   90.00
_cell.angle_beta   90.00
_cell.angle_gamma   90.00
#
_symmetry.space_group_name_H-M   'P 1'
#
loop_
_entity.id
_entity.type
_entity.pdbx_description
1 polymer ?
#
loop_
_entity_poly.entity_id
_entity_poly.type
_entity_poly.pdbx_seq_one_letter_code
_entity_poly.pdbx_strand_id
1 'polypeptide(L)'
;MALTEARPPLELTTGDEPVTKPLGAFTRPTSNQGWRSWITTVDHKKIGIMYGATAMVFFALGGLEALLIRAQLAQPNGQVLDPQVYNQMFTM
;
A
#
# COMPACT_ATOMS: atom_id res chain seq x y z
N MET A 1 -44.47 -44.75 -29.67
CA MET A 1 -43.75 -43.88 -30.63
C MET A 1 -42.85 -42.95 -29.83
N ALA A 2 -41.69 -43.46 -29.40
CA ALA A 2 -40.69 -42.72 -28.63
C ALA A 2 -39.53 -42.41 -29.58
N LEU A 3 -39.21 -41.13 -29.75
CA LEU A 3 -38.12 -40.67 -30.59
C LEU A 3 -36.79 -40.88 -29.86
N THR A 4 -36.14 -42.01 -30.15
CA THR A 4 -34.76 -42.24 -29.74
C THR A 4 -33.83 -41.60 -30.77
N GLU A 5 -33.65 -40.28 -30.68
CA GLU A 5 -32.55 -39.63 -31.40
C GLU A 5 -31.24 -39.93 -30.66
N ALA A 6 -30.36 -40.67 -31.33
CA ALA A 6 -29.00 -40.92 -30.89
C ALA A 6 -28.23 -39.59 -30.90
N ARG A 7 -28.25 -38.88 -29.77
CA ARG A 7 -27.40 -37.72 -29.57
C ARG A 7 -25.94 -38.20 -29.62
N PRO A 8 -25.06 -37.53 -30.36
CA PRO A 8 -23.64 -37.86 -30.32
C PRO A 8 -23.15 -37.79 -28.86
N PRO A 9 -22.23 -38.68 -28.44
CA PRO A 9 -21.71 -38.65 -27.08
C PRO A 9 -21.12 -37.26 -26.84
N LEU A 10 -21.56 -36.60 -25.76
CA LEU A 10 -20.94 -35.36 -25.31
C LEU A 10 -19.49 -35.68 -24.96
N GLU A 11 -18.58 -35.44 -25.90
CA GLU A 11 -17.15 -35.40 -25.62
C GLU A 11 -16.95 -34.22 -24.66
N LEU A 12 -16.84 -34.56 -23.37
CA LEU A 12 -16.38 -33.64 -22.34
C LEU A 12 -14.90 -33.39 -22.65
N THR A 13 -14.65 -32.46 -23.58
CA THR A 13 -13.33 -31.93 -23.87
C THR A 13 -12.64 -31.68 -22.53
N THR A 14 -11.53 -32.39 -22.33
CA THR A 14 -10.80 -32.40 -21.06
C THR A 14 -10.26 -31.01 -20.81
N GLY A 15 -10.97 -30.22 -19.99
CA GLY A 15 -10.44 -29.11 -19.22
C GLY A 15 -9.81 -27.92 -19.96
N ASP A 16 -9.80 -27.87 -21.29
CA ASP A 16 -9.40 -26.68 -22.05
C ASP A 16 -10.65 -25.91 -22.45
N GLU A 17 -11.25 -25.25 -21.46
CA GLU A 17 -12.21 -24.17 -21.72
C GLU A 17 -11.49 -23.12 -22.59
N PRO A 18 -12.00 -22.73 -23.76
CA PRO A 18 -11.41 -21.64 -24.53
C PRO A 18 -11.54 -20.37 -23.68
N VAL A 19 -10.43 -19.96 -23.04
CA VAL A 19 -10.34 -18.74 -22.24
C VAL A 19 -10.62 -17.57 -23.17
N THR A 20 -11.90 -17.18 -23.24
CA THR A 20 -12.38 -16.04 -24.01
C THR A 20 -11.95 -14.78 -23.28
N LYS A 21 -10.71 -14.34 -23.53
CA LYS A 21 -10.23 -13.04 -23.10
C LYS A 21 -11.10 -11.98 -23.80
N PRO A 22 -11.85 -11.13 -23.07
CA PRO A 22 -12.65 -10.10 -23.71
C PRO A 22 -11.72 -9.15 -24.46
N LEU A 23 -11.76 -9.20 -25.80
CA LEU A 23 -11.02 -8.27 -26.64
C LEU A 23 -11.77 -6.94 -26.66
N GLY A 24 -11.21 -5.91 -26.01
CA GLY A 24 -11.70 -4.54 -26.15
C GLY A 24 -11.49 -3.65 -24.92
N ALA A 25 -12.15 -2.49 -24.96
CA ALA A 25 -12.06 -1.41 -23.97
C ALA A 25 -12.56 -1.76 -22.56
N PHE A 26 -13.22 -2.92 -22.38
CA PHE A 26 -13.72 -3.42 -21.11
C PHE A 26 -12.80 -4.45 -20.45
N THR A 27 -11.58 -4.66 -20.98
CA THR A 27 -10.60 -5.51 -20.30
C THR A 27 -10.29 -4.90 -18.92
N ARG A 28 -10.58 -5.65 -17.85
CA ARG A 28 -10.26 -5.19 -16.49
C ARG A 28 -8.75 -4.99 -16.43
N PRO A 29 -8.23 -3.79 -16.07
CA PRO A 29 -6.80 -3.63 -15.88
C PRO A 29 -6.37 -4.52 -14.71
N THR A 30 -5.74 -5.65 -15.03
CA THR A 30 -5.19 -6.61 -14.06
C THR A 30 -3.77 -6.26 -13.64
N SER A 31 -3.21 -5.16 -14.16
CA SER A 31 -1.88 -4.68 -13.79
C SER A 31 -1.89 -4.20 -12.34
N ASN A 32 -1.46 -5.07 -11.42
CA ASN A 32 -1.19 -4.77 -10.02
C ASN A 32 0.21 -4.14 -9.82
N GLN A 33 0.83 -3.65 -10.89
CA GLN A 33 2.24 -3.28 -10.92
C GLN A 33 2.39 -1.76 -11.02
N GLY A 34 3.19 -1.18 -10.12
CA GLY A 34 3.57 0.23 -10.10
C GLY A 34 2.99 1.04 -8.94
N TRP A 35 3.56 2.24 -8.73
CA TRP A 35 3.21 3.17 -7.65
C TRP A 35 1.73 3.58 -7.62
N ARG A 36 1.09 3.67 -8.80
CA ARG A 36 -0.34 3.98 -8.91
C ARG A 36 -1.22 2.93 -8.23
N SER A 37 -0.84 1.64 -8.30
CA SER A 37 -1.60 0.56 -7.66
C SER A 37 -1.54 0.61 -6.13
N TRP A 38 -0.54 1.29 -5.56
CA TRP A 38 -0.42 1.50 -4.11
C TRP A 38 -1.21 2.71 -3.64
N ILE A 39 -1.15 3.84 -4.36
CA ILE A 39 -1.89 5.06 -3.99
C ILE A 39 -3.41 4.87 -4.09
N THR A 40 -3.89 4.20 -5.14
CA THR A 40 -5.34 4.02 -5.36
C THR A 40 -5.82 2.64 -4.88
N THR A 41 -5.16 2.06 -3.87
CA THR A 41 -5.49 0.71 -3.37
C THR A 41 -6.61 0.73 -2.33
N VAL A 42 -7.42 -0.33 -2.30
CA VAL A 42 -8.47 -0.55 -1.27
C VAL A 42 -8.09 -1.72 -0.34
N ASP A 43 -6.96 -2.38 -0.59
CA ASP A 43 -6.49 -3.49 0.23
C ASP A 43 -5.94 -2.97 1.57
N HIS A 44 -6.62 -3.33 2.67
CA HIS A 44 -6.24 -2.93 4.03
C HIS A 44 -4.83 -3.41 4.44
N LYS A 45 -4.31 -4.49 3.84
CA LYS A 45 -2.93 -4.93 4.09
C LYS A 45 -1.92 -3.96 3.50
N LYS A 46 -2.16 -3.51 2.26
CA LYS A 46 -1.30 -2.52 1.60
C LYS A 46 -1.37 -1.17 2.30
N ILE A 47 -2.57 -0.74 2.70
CA ILE A 47 -2.78 0.47 3.49
C ILE A 47 -2.03 0.37 4.83
N GLY A 48 -2.14 -0.77 5.52
CA GLY A 48 -1.42 -1.02 6.77
C GLY A 48 0.10 -0.88 6.63
N ILE A 49 0.68 -1.43 5.55
CA ILE A 49 2.11 -1.30 5.26
C ILE A 49 2.51 0.17 5.02
N MET A 50 1.73 0.93 4.25
CA MET A 50 2.01 2.34 3.98
C MET A 50 1.95 3.20 5.26
N TYR A 51 0.96 2.96 6.11
CA TYR A 51 0.84 3.65 7.40
C TYR A 51 1.97 3.24 8.35
N GLY A 52 2.30 1.95 8.43
CA GLY A 52 3.42 1.48 9.25
C GLY A 52 4.76 2.08 8.81
N ALA A 53 5.02 2.12 7.51
CA ALA A 53 6.22 2.74 6.95
C ALA A 53 6.26 4.25 7.26
N THR A 54 5.16 4.97 7.01
CA THR A 54 5.06 6.41 7.30
C THR A 54 5.24 6.68 8.79
N ALA A 55 4.60 5.90 9.66
CA ALA A 55 4.72 6.04 11.11
C ALA A 55 6.16 5.81 11.57
N MET A 56 6.88 4.82 11.03
CA MET A 56 8.29 4.61 11.34
C MET A 56 9.17 5.80 10.93
N VAL A 57 8.88 6.44 9.80
CA VAL A 57 9.60 7.64 9.35
C VAL A 57 9.36 8.80 10.32
N PHE A 58 8.11 9.10 10.65
CA PHE A 58 7.78 10.18 11.60
C PHE A 58 8.25 9.88 13.02
N PHE A 59 8.24 8.61 13.43
CA PHE A 59 8.80 8.19 14.70
C PHE A 59 10.31 8.47 14.78
N ALA A 60 11.06 8.22 13.71
CA ALA A 60 12.48 8.55 13.66
C ALA A 60 12.71 10.08 13.66
N LEU A 61 11.89 10.84 12.93
CA LEU A 61 11.96 12.31 12.88
C LEU A 61 11.65 12.94 14.25
N GLY A 62 10.49 12.63 14.84
CA GLY A 62 10.13 13.13 16.16
C GLY A 62 11.06 12.60 17.27
N GLY A 63 11.59 11.38 17.12
CA GLY A 63 12.62 10.85 17.99
C GLY A 63 13.92 11.66 17.93
N LEU A 64 14.34 12.08 16.74
CA LEU A 64 15.50 12.96 16.56
C LEU A 64 15.26 14.35 17.17
N GLU A 65 14.09 14.95 16.94
CA GLU A 65 13.72 16.24 17.52
C GLU A 65 13.71 16.18 19.07
N ALA A 66 13.15 15.11 19.63
CA ALA A 66 13.17 14.88 21.08
C ALA A 66 14.60 14.74 21.63
N LEU A 67 15.51 14.10 20.88
CA LEU A 67 16.92 14.01 21.25
C LEU A 67 17.61 15.38 21.22
N LEU A 68 17.32 16.22 20.22
CA LEU A 68 17.88 17.57 20.12
C LEU A 68 17.43 18.47 21.29
N ILE A 69 16.15 18.44 21.65
CA ILE A 69 15.60 19.13 22.83
C ILE A 69 16.32 18.66 24.10
N ARG A 70 16.52 17.35 24.24
CA ARG A 70 17.18 16.76 25.41
C ARG A 70 18.67 17.09 25.47
N ALA A 71 19.34 17.22 24.33
CA ALA A 71 20.73 17.67 24.24
C ALA A 71 20.87 19.14 24.67
N GLN A 72 19.93 20.02 24.27
CA GLN A 72 19.90 21.42 24.70
C GLN A 72 19.75 21.56 26.23
N LEU A 73 18.97 20.69 26.86
CA LEU A 73 18.71 20.71 28.32
C LEU A 73 19.73 19.91 29.15
N ALA A 74 20.71 19.25 28.52
CA ALA A 74 21.66 18.40 29.23
C ALA A 74 22.55 19.16 30.22
N GLN A 75 22.79 20.46 29.97
CA GLN A 75 23.52 21.36 30.85
C GLN A 75 22.81 22.71 30.93
N PRO A 76 22.88 23.40 32.08
CA PRO A 76 22.35 24.75 32.20
C PRO A 76 23.05 25.70 31.22
N ASN A 77 22.27 26.56 30.54
CA ASN A 77 22.73 27.47 29.48
C ASN A 77 23.36 26.79 28.24
N GLY A 78 22.87 25.60 27.86
CA GLY A 78 23.24 24.97 26.58
C GLY A 78 22.98 25.91 25.39
N GLN A 79 23.83 25.82 24.35
CA GLN A 79 23.73 26.64 23.13
C GLN A 79 23.55 25.75 21.88
N VAL A 80 22.91 24.59 22.03
CA VAL A 80 22.67 23.64 20.94
C VAL A 80 21.58 24.15 20.01
N LEU A 81 20.53 24.75 20.56
CA LEU A 81 19.39 25.30 19.81
C LEU A 81 19.14 26.75 20.19
N ASP A 82 18.87 27.58 19.19
CA ASP A 82 18.37 28.94 19.40
C ASP A 82 16.96 28.90 20.04
N PRO A 83 16.59 29.85 20.93
CA PRO A 83 15.29 29.85 21.59
C PRO A 83 14.09 29.80 20.64
N GLN A 84 14.18 30.43 19.46
CA GLN A 84 13.09 30.39 18.48
C GLN A 84 12.93 28.98 17.88
N VAL A 85 14.05 28.35 17.55
CA VAL A 85 14.09 27.00 16.97
C VAL A 85 13.64 25.95 17.98
N TYR A 86 14.04 26.09 19.25
CA TYR A 86 13.60 25.22 20.34
C TYR A 86 12.07 25.20 20.46
N ASN A 87 11.43 26.36 20.45
CA ASN A 87 9.97 26.47 20.56
C ASN A 87 9.25 25.86 19.34
N GLN A 88 9.83 26.00 18.14
CA GLN A 88 9.29 25.39 16.93
C GLN A 88 9.40 23.86 16.96
N MET A 89 10.59 23.33 17.30
CA MET A 89 10.83 21.90 17.42
C MET A 89 9.98 21.24 18.51
N PHE A 90 9.58 21.98 19.55
CA PHE A 90 8.67 21.46 20.57
C PHE A 90 7.21 21.31 20.08
N THR A 91 6.84 21.98 18.99
CA THR A 91 5.45 22.05 18.52
C THR A 91 5.17 21.23 17.26
N MET A 92 6.18 20.99 16.43
CA MET A 92 6.07 20.23 15.17
C MET A 92 5.97 18.72 15.42
#